data_AF-A0A9W7IJ13-F1
#
_entry.id   AF-A0A9W7IJ13-F1
#
_cell.length_a   1.000
_cell.length_b   1.000
_cell.length_c   1.000
_cell.angle_alpha   90.00
_cell.angle_beta   90.00
_cell.angle_gamma   90.00
#
_symmetry.space_group_name_H-M   'P 1'
#
loop_
_entity.id
_entity.type
_entity.pdbx_description
1 polymer ?
#
loop_
_entity_poly.entity_id
_entity_poly.type
_entity_poly.pdbx_seq_one_letter_code
_entity_poly.pdbx_strand_id
1 'polypeptide(L)'
;MQSLSVYVDDLLIIGNDEGMIKELKEALHQKFKMKDLRELKYFDQLEVLRSKEGILLNLRKYTLELIQDIRGDGPKHVSTPLEQNNRLATIEYDEGIQQSDNIKLLDDKTHFKDS
;
A
#
# COMPACT_ATOMS: atom_id res chain seq x y z
N MET A 1 -6.82 11.95 30.77
CA MET A 1 -5.53 11.23 30.60
C MET A 1 -4.69 12.08 29.68
N GLN A 2 -3.54 12.56 30.15
CA GLN A 2 -2.54 13.25 29.32
C GLN A 2 -1.38 12.29 29.06
N SER A 3 -0.91 12.29 27.82
CA SER A 3 0.26 11.52 27.40
C SER A 3 1.20 12.43 26.62
N LEU A 4 2.49 12.30 26.91
CA LEU A 4 3.58 13.00 26.25
C LEU A 4 4.49 11.96 25.61
N SER A 5 4.75 12.09 24.31
CA SER A 5 5.71 11.25 23.59
C SER A 5 6.79 12.13 22.96
N VAL A 6 8.05 11.72 23.10
CA VAL A 6 9.23 12.44 22.61
C VAL A 6 9.90 11.57 21.54
N TYR A 7 10.16 12.14 20.37
CA TYR A 7 10.95 11.48 19.32
C TYR A 7 11.98 12.44 18.76
N VAL A 8 13.27 12.20 19.06
CA VAL A 8 14.42 13.02 18.65
C VAL A 8 14.18 14.51 18.90
N ASP A 9 13.68 15.24 17.89
CA ASP A 9 13.42 16.68 17.91
C ASP A 9 11.93 17.05 18.02
N ASP A 10 11.03 16.08 17.85
CA ASP A 10 9.58 16.27 17.82
C ASP A 10 8.91 15.80 19.11
N LEU A 11 7.89 16.56 19.53
CA LEU A 11 7.12 16.30 20.74
C LEU A 11 5.64 16.15 20.40
N LEU A 12 5.07 15.02 20.78
CA LEU A 12 3.65 14.73 20.62
C LEU A 12 2.93 14.81 21.97
N ILE A 13 1.98 15.74 22.06
CA ILE A 13 1.12 15.93 23.23
C ILE A 13 -0.28 15.43 22.88
N ILE A 14 -0.80 14.50 23.68
CA ILE A 14 -2.15 13.96 23.55
C ILE A 14 -2.88 14.14 24.88
N GLY A 15 -4.10 14.64 24.84
CA GLY A 15 -4.94 14.80 26.02
C GLY A 15 -6.40 15.02 25.66
N ASN A 16 -7.27 14.83 26.64
CA ASN A 16 -8.71 15.06 26.52
C ASN A 16 -9.16 16.42 27.09
N ASP A 17 -8.23 17.20 27.63
CA ASP A 17 -8.47 18.52 28.20
C ASP A 17 -7.57 19.54 27.50
N GLU A 18 -8.20 20.46 26.77
CA GLU A 18 -7.51 21.49 25.99
C GLU A 18 -6.78 22.51 26.88
N GLY A 19 -7.32 22.82 28.06
CA GLY A 19 -6.71 23.74 29.02
C GLY A 19 -5.38 23.18 29.54
N MET A 20 -5.39 21.92 29.97
CA MET A 20 -4.15 21.26 30.42
C MET A 20 -3.14 21.06 29.29
N ILE A 21 -3.58 20.79 28.05
CA ILE A 21 -2.66 20.75 26.89
C ILE A 21 -2.02 22.13 26.69
N LYS A 22 -2.79 23.20 26.79
CA LYS A 22 -2.29 24.57 26.62
C LYS A 22 -1.28 24.94 27.71
N GLU A 23 -1.60 24.68 28.98
CA GLU A 23 -0.68 24.91 30.10
C GLU A 23 0.64 24.12 29.93
N LEU A 24 0.55 22.86 29.52
CA LEU A 24 1.73 22.04 29.25
C LEU A 24 2.56 22.60 28.09
N LYS A 25 1.91 23.03 26.99
CA LYS A 25 2.58 23.68 25.86
C LYS A 25 3.31 24.96 26.29
N GLU A 26 2.67 25.80 27.09
CA GLU A 26 3.26 27.05 27.59
C GLU A 26 4.46 26.76 28.51
N ALA A 27 4.33 25.82 29.44
CA ALA A 27 5.42 25.42 30.32
C ALA A 27 6.64 24.89 29.55
N LEU A 28 6.40 24.09 28.51
CA LEU A 28 7.47 23.59 27.65
C LEU A 28 8.11 24.70 26.81
N HIS A 29 7.31 25.63 26.27
CA HIS A 29 7.81 26.75 25.48
C HIS A 29 8.66 27.73 26.29
N GLN A 30 8.38 27.88 27.59
CA GLN A 30 9.20 28.69 28.50
C GLN A 30 10.56 28.03 28.79
N LYS A 31 10.61 26.70 28.87
CA LYS A 31 11.85 25.95 29.22
C LYS A 31 12.71 25.61 28.00
N PHE A 32 12.08 25.40 26.85
CA PHE A 32 12.74 24.96 25.63
C PHE A 32 12.38 25.88 24.48
N LYS A 33 13.36 26.17 23.63
CA LYS A 33 13.13 26.93 22.39
C LYS A 33 12.43 26.04 21.37
N MET A 34 11.13 25.85 21.55
CA MET A 34 10.29 24.99 20.72
C MET A 34 9.27 25.80 19.91
N LYS A 35 8.89 25.26 18.75
CA LYS A 35 7.86 25.84 17.90
C LYS A 35 6.58 25.01 18.02
N ASP A 36 5.44 25.66 18.26
CA ASP A 36 4.15 24.97 18.17
C ASP A 36 3.80 24.75 16.69
N LEU A 37 3.74 23.49 16.27
CA LEU A 37 3.36 23.08 14.93
C LEU A 37 1.83 23.01 14.74
N ARG A 38 1.06 23.37 15.78
CA ARG A 38 -0.40 23.32 15.86
C ARG A 38 -0.90 21.88 15.84
N GLU A 39 -2.11 21.67 15.31
CA GLU A 39 -2.74 20.36 15.26
C GLU A 39 -1.90 19.36 14.46
N LEU A 40 -1.72 18.18 15.02
CA LEU A 40 -0.92 17.12 14.41
C LEU A 40 -1.59 16.63 13.12
N LYS A 41 -0.92 16.91 12.00
CA LYS A 41 -1.25 16.36 10.67
C LYS A 41 -0.24 15.33 10.19
N TYR A 42 1.02 15.47 10.60
CA TYR A 42 2.12 14.59 10.22
C TYR A 42 3.05 14.40 11.43
N PHE A 43 3.53 13.18 11.63
CA PHE A 43 4.59 12.83 12.59
C PHE A 43 5.53 11.82 11.93
N ASP A 44 6.75 12.21 11.60
CA ASP A 44 7.74 11.45 10.80
C ASP A 44 7.21 10.84 9.49
N GLN A 45 6.55 9.68 9.55
CA GLN A 45 5.90 9.02 8.41
C GLN A 45 4.40 8.74 8.60
N LEU A 46 3.85 9.11 9.75
CA LEU A 46 2.43 9.00 10.09
C LEU A 46 1.69 10.25 9.62
N GLU A 47 0.74 10.09 8.70
CA GLU A 47 -0.24 11.12 8.43
C GLU A 47 -1.48 10.92 9.33
N VAL A 48 -1.96 12.00 9.93
CA VAL A 48 -3.08 12.00 10.87
C VAL A 48 -4.23 12.79 10.27
N LEU A 49 -5.33 12.10 10.01
CA LEU A 49 -6.58 12.65 9.50
C LEU A 49 -7.61 12.62 10.61
N ARG A 50 -8.31 13.74 10.81
CA ARG A 50 -9.30 13.89 11.87
C ARG A 50 -10.65 14.22 11.23
N SER A 51 -11.69 13.51 11.64
CA SER A 51 -13.07 13.76 11.25
C SER A 51 -13.97 13.73 12.48
N LYS A 52 -15.27 14.01 12.30
CA LYS A 52 -16.24 13.96 13.41
C LYS A 52 -16.41 12.53 13.94
N GLU A 53 -16.13 11.55 13.10
CA GLU A 53 -16.26 10.12 13.38
C GLU A 53 -15.03 9.55 14.09
N GLY A 54 -13.89 10.26 14.06
CA GLY A 54 -12.70 9.84 14.78
C GLY A 54 -11.38 10.30 14.16
N ILE A 55 -10.32 9.56 14.47
CA ILE A 55 -8.95 9.81 14.01
C ILE A 55 -8.50 8.63 13.15
N LEU A 56 -8.07 8.91 11.92
CA LEU A 56 -7.46 7.96 11.01
C LEU A 56 -5.95 8.22 10.96
N LEU A 57 -5.17 7.17 11.20
CA LEU A 57 -3.71 7.16 11.05
C LEU A 57 -3.36 6.44 9.75
N ASN A 58 -2.49 7.04 8.93
CA ASN A 58 -2.02 6.42 7.70
C ASN A 58 -0.49 6.48 7.60
N LEU A 59 0.09 5.51 6.89
CA LEU A 59 1.53 5.40 6.61
C LEU A 59 1.80 5.50 5.10
N ARG A 60 0.95 6.23 4.37
CA ARG A 60 0.98 6.23 2.90
C ARG A 60 2.34 6.67 2.37
N LYS A 61 2.94 7.70 3.00
CA LYS A 61 4.29 8.19 2.67
C LYS A 61 5.32 7.07 2.81
N TYR A 62 5.36 6.39 3.96
CA TYR A 62 6.28 5.27 4.20
C TYR A 62 6.09 4.14 3.18
N THR A 63 4.85 3.72 2.91
CA THR A 63 4.59 2.66 1.93
C THR A 63 5.09 3.04 0.54
N LEU A 64 4.92 4.30 0.12
CA LEU A 64 5.40 4.79 -1.17
C LEU A 64 6.92 4.88 -1.24
N GLU A 65 7.57 5.30 -0.15
CA GLU A 65 9.03 5.32 -0.03
C GLU A 65 9.59 3.90 -0.07
N LEU A 66 8.99 2.97 0.69
CA LEU A 66 9.37 1.56 0.68
C LEU A 66 9.22 0.92 -0.71
N ILE A 67 8.12 1.19 -1.42
CA ILE A 67 7.92 0.70 -2.79
C ILE A 67 9.01 1.26 -3.71
N GLN A 68 9.36 2.54 -3.58
CA GLN A 68 10.45 3.14 -4.36
C GLN A 68 11.80 2.48 -4.05
N ASP A 69 12.13 2.28 -2.78
CA ASP A 69 13.38 1.65 -2.35
C ASP A 69 13.50 0.20 -2.84
N ILE A 70 12.40 -0.57 -2.77
CA ILE A 70 12.36 -1.94 -3.29
C ILE A 70 12.47 -1.96 -4.81
N ARG A 71 11.83 -1.00 -5.48
CA ARG A 71 11.74 -0.96 -6.94
C ARG A 71 13.03 -0.42 -7.59
N GLY A 72 13.84 0.37 -6.89
CA GLY A 72 15.12 0.88 -7.41
C GLY A 72 15.02 1.35 -8.86
N ASP A 73 15.94 0.91 -9.71
CA ASP A 73 16.08 1.30 -11.13
C ASP A 73 15.10 0.61 -12.11
N GLY A 74 14.03 -0.02 -11.63
CA GLY A 74 12.97 -0.54 -12.50
C GLY A 74 12.20 -1.72 -11.92
N PRO A 75 10.97 -1.98 -12.41
CA PRO A 75 10.26 -3.18 -12.03
C PRO A 75 11.09 -4.40 -12.43
N LYS A 76 11.61 -5.16 -11.47
CA LYS A 76 11.98 -6.54 -11.72
C LYS A 76 10.68 -7.24 -12.11
N HIS A 77 10.47 -7.46 -13.40
CA HIS A 77 9.51 -8.44 -13.88
C HIS A 77 9.84 -9.73 -13.15
N VAL A 78 9.08 -10.05 -12.10
CA VAL A 78 9.04 -11.40 -11.59
C VAL A 78 8.34 -12.15 -12.69
N SER A 79 9.11 -12.82 -13.55
CA SER A 79 8.60 -13.92 -14.33
C SER A 79 8.08 -14.91 -13.31
N THR A 80 6.78 -14.87 -13.04
CA THR A 80 6.07 -16.02 -12.50
C THR A 80 6.07 -17.01 -13.65
N PRO A 81 6.92 -18.06 -13.64
CA PRO A 81 6.83 -19.08 -14.66
C PRO A 81 5.56 -19.84 -14.32
N LEU A 82 4.44 -19.39 -14.88
CA LEU A 82 3.34 -20.30 -15.07
C LEU A 82 3.87 -21.29 -16.11
N GLU A 83 4.10 -22.53 -15.71
CA GLU A 83 4.52 -23.58 -16.63
C GLU A 83 3.51 -23.63 -17.80
N GLN A 84 3.87 -23.04 -18.93
CA GLN A 84 3.13 -23.15 -20.18
C GLN A 84 3.35 -24.58 -20.68
N ASN A 85 2.54 -25.50 -20.16
CA ASN A 85 2.18 -26.80 -20.74
C ASN A 85 1.46 -27.73 -19.77
N ASN A 86 1.02 -27.28 -18.58
CA ASN A 86 0.08 -28.08 -17.81
C ASN A 86 -1.27 -28.11 -18.54
N ARG A 87 -1.50 -29.18 -19.31
CA ARG A 87 -2.82 -29.54 -19.84
C ARG A 87 -3.74 -29.76 -18.64
N LEU A 88 -4.60 -28.78 -18.38
CA LEU A 88 -5.69 -28.88 -17.40
C LEU A 88 -6.86 -29.67 -17.99
N ALA A 89 -6.59 -30.82 -18.59
CA ALA A 89 -7.62 -31.74 -19.04
C ALA A 89 -7.93 -32.70 -17.89
N THR A 90 -9.21 -32.81 -17.54
CA THR A 90 -9.69 -33.91 -16.70
C THR A 90 -9.57 -35.23 -17.47
N ILE A 91 -9.31 -36.32 -16.76
CA ILE A 91 -9.13 -37.68 -17.33
C ILE A 91 -10.29 -38.05 -18.27
N GLU A 92 -11.51 -37.60 -17.95
CA GLU A 92 -12.73 -37.78 -18.75
C GLU A 92 -12.66 -37.19 -20.17
N TYR A 93 -11.85 -36.14 -20.39
CA TYR A 93 -11.70 -35.50 -21.71
C TYR A 93 -10.75 -36.29 -22.62
N ASP A 94 -9.71 -36.93 -22.06
CA ASP A 94 -8.73 -37.70 -22.84
C ASP A 94 -9.28 -39.09 -23.24
N GLU A 95 -10.21 -39.66 -22.45
CA GLU A 95 -10.88 -40.93 -22.81
C GLU A 95 -11.87 -40.80 -23.98
N GLY A 96 -12.36 -39.58 -24.27
CA GLY A 96 -13.26 -39.30 -25.38
C GLY A 96 -12.61 -39.21 -26.77
N ILE A 97 -11.28 -39.12 -26.87
CA ILE A 97 -10.54 -38.91 -28.13
C ILE A 97 -9.91 -40.20 -28.67
N GLN A 98 -10.33 -41.38 -28.21
CA GLN A 98 -9.91 -42.65 -28.85
C GLN A 98 -10.90 -43.19 -29.89
N GLN A 99 -11.97 -42.46 -30.21
CA GLN A 99 -12.91 -42.86 -31.27
C GLN A 99 -13.28 -41.68 -32.17
N SER A 100 -12.40 -41.35 -33.12
CA SER A 100 -12.78 -41.01 -34.50
C SER A 100 -11.54 -40.56 -35.29
N ASP A 101 -10.96 -41.48 -36.05
CA ASP A 101 -9.93 -41.24 -37.06
C ASP A 101 -10.44 -40.40 -38.25
N ASN A 102 -11.03 -39.22 -38.05
CA ASN A 102 -11.37 -38.27 -39.12
C ASN A 102 -11.75 -36.88 -38.58
N ILE A 103 -10.79 -36.11 -38.07
CA ILE A 103 -11.00 -34.65 -37.91
C ILE A 103 -10.39 -33.96 -39.13
N LYS A 104 -11.28 -33.56 -40.02
CA LYS A 104 -11.00 -32.69 -41.17
C LYS A 104 -10.28 -31.44 -40.67
N LEU A 105 -9.08 -31.19 -41.18
CA LEU A 105 -8.33 -29.95 -40.94
C LEU A 105 -9.22 -28.78 -41.40
N LEU A 106 -9.65 -27.95 -40.45
CA LEU A 106 -10.42 -26.74 -40.75
C LEU A 106 -9.43 -25.66 -41.21
N ASP A 107 -9.56 -25.23 -42.46
CA ASP A 107 -8.76 -24.14 -43.03
C ASP A 107 -8.95 -22.85 -42.21
N ASP A 108 -7.83 -22.33 -41.73
CA ASP A 108 -7.73 -21.12 -40.94
C ASP A 108 -8.01 -19.87 -41.82
N LYS A 109 -9.07 -19.12 -41.49
CA LYS A 109 -9.48 -17.90 -42.21
C LYS A 109 -9.18 -16.63 -41.42
N THR A 110 -7.97 -16.50 -40.89
CA THR A 110 -7.48 -15.22 -40.37
C THR A 110 -6.50 -14.55 -41.32
N HIS A 111 -7.01 -14.06 -42.45
CA HIS A 111 -6.36 -12.97 -43.18
C HIS A 111 -6.71 -11.64 -42.50
N PHE A 112 -5.78 -11.10 -41.72
CA PHE A 112 -5.72 -9.68 -41.46
C PHE A 112 -5.14 -9.00 -42.72
N LYS A 113 -5.92 -8.11 -43.32
CA LYS A 113 -5.48 -7.24 -44.42
C LYS A 113 -4.87 -6.00 -43.79
N ASP A 114 -3.56 -5.82 -43.98
CA ASP A 114 -2.92 -4.52 -43.80
C ASP A 114 -3.30 -3.61 -44.97
N SER A 115 -3.93 -2.47 -44.68
CA SER A 115 -4.03 -1.26 -45.52
C SER A 115 -4.43 -0.09 -44.64
#